data_AF-A0A4R7UVB0-F1
#
_entry.id   AF-A0A4R7UVB0-F1
#
_cell.length_a   1.000
_cell.length_b   1.000
_cell.length_c   1.000
_cell.angle_alpha   90.00
_cell.angle_beta   90.00
_cell.angle_gamma   90.00
#
_symmetry.space_group_name_H-M   'P 1'
#
loop_
_entity.id
_entity.type
_entity.pdbx_description
1 polymer ?
#
loop_
_entity_poly.entity_id
_entity_poly.type
_entity_poly.pdbx_seq_one_letter_code
_entity_poly.pdbx_strand_id
1 'polypeptide(L)'
;MGAVTRSCGIVAGVSAIPSATDVLGSEVEVLPLPDVADRLALPVTKVRQALRDGQLLAVRRDGVLSVPTTFLTEDGQIVKGLPGTITVLADAGFSPDDMLRWLFEPDDTLPGGTPIGALRATGGREVKRRAQALAF
;
A
#
# COMPACT_ATOMS: atom_id res chain seq x y z
N MET A 1 15.25 -7.21 -18.37
CA MET A 1 16.49 -6.96 -17.60
C MET A 1 16.44 -5.55 -17.04
N GLY A 2 15.66 -5.34 -15.98
CA GLY A 2 15.66 -4.10 -15.22
C GLY A 2 16.19 -4.43 -13.83
N ALA A 3 17.35 -3.88 -13.49
CA ALA A 3 17.95 -4.09 -12.18
C ALA A 3 17.04 -3.45 -11.11
N VAL A 4 16.38 -4.30 -10.32
CA VAL A 4 15.76 -3.85 -9.06
C VAL A 4 16.91 -3.51 -8.12
N THR A 5 17.27 -2.23 -8.09
CA THR A 5 18.24 -1.69 -7.14
C THR A 5 17.73 -1.98 -5.74
N ARG A 6 18.31 -3.00 -5.10
CA ARG A 6 18.08 -3.32 -3.69
C ARG A 6 18.65 -2.19 -2.85
N SER A 7 17.83 -1.18 -2.57
CA SER A 7 18.13 -0.18 -1.57
C SER A 7 17.98 -0.85 -0.20
N CYS A 8 19.07 -1.47 0.26
CA CYS A 8 19.21 -1.96 1.63
C CYS A 8 19.33 -0.76 2.55
N GLY A 9 18.19 -0.15 2.90
CA GLY A 9 18.08 0.90 3.90
C GLY A 9 17.76 0.30 5.26
N ILE A 10 18.79 -0.10 6.02
CA ILE A 10 18.65 -0.33 7.46
C ILE A 10 18.44 1.04 8.12
N VAL A 11 17.23 1.30 8.63
CA VAL A 11 16.88 1.87 9.96
C VAL A 11 15.54 2.63 9.92
N ALA A 12 14.62 2.30 10.83
CA ALA A 12 13.88 3.31 11.59
C ALA A 12 13.22 2.65 12.81
N GLY A 13 13.56 3.14 13.99
CA GLY A 13 12.96 2.72 15.25
C GLY A 13 11.43 2.83 15.25
N VAL A 14 10.81 2.04 16.11
CA VAL A 14 9.37 1.71 16.20
C VAL A 14 8.39 2.90 16.39
N SER A 15 8.82 4.15 16.20
CA SER A 15 8.05 5.36 16.50
C SER A 15 7.60 6.19 15.28
N ALA A 16 8.27 6.10 14.13
CA ALA A 16 7.83 6.84 12.92
C ALA A 16 6.77 6.05 12.13
N ILE A 17 5.76 6.74 11.58
CA ILE A 17 4.82 6.11 10.63
C ILE A 17 5.64 5.74 9.39
N PRO A 18 5.69 4.46 8.98
CA PRO A 18 6.38 4.08 7.76
C PRO A 18 5.63 4.70 6.57
N SER A 19 6.30 5.58 5.84
CA SER A 19 5.76 6.26 4.67
C SER A 19 6.71 6.14 3.50
N ALA A 20 6.17 5.83 2.34
CA ALA A 20 6.93 5.87 1.10
C ALA A 20 7.16 7.32 0.65
N THR A 21 8.22 7.52 -0.10
CA THR A 21 8.39 8.68 -0.98
C THR A 21 7.31 8.64 -2.07
N ASP A 22 6.99 9.76 -2.72
CA ASP A 22 6.08 9.77 -3.87
C ASP A 22 6.69 9.01 -5.06
N VAL A 23 6.51 7.69 -5.04
CA VAL A 23 6.90 6.74 -6.08
C VAL A 23 5.76 6.45 -7.05
N LEU A 24 4.58 7.01 -6.79
CA LEU A 24 3.39 6.84 -7.59
C LEU A 24 3.32 7.99 -8.61
N GLY A 25 2.87 7.70 -9.83
CA GLY A 25 2.57 8.75 -10.79
C GLY A 25 1.51 9.72 -10.26
N SER A 26 1.52 10.96 -10.76
CA SER A 26 0.53 11.99 -10.38
C SER A 26 -0.91 11.61 -10.74
N GLU A 27 -1.08 10.61 -11.62
CA GLU A 27 -2.36 10.01 -12.01
C GLU A 27 -3.01 9.22 -10.86
N VAL A 28 -2.23 8.73 -9.89
CA VAL A 28 -2.76 8.05 -8.72
C VAL A 28 -3.25 9.09 -7.73
N GLU A 29 -4.56 9.14 -7.53
CA GLU A 29 -5.18 10.02 -6.55
C GLU A 29 -4.85 9.57 -5.11
N VAL A 30 -4.44 10.53 -4.29
CA VAL A 30 -4.07 10.33 -2.88
C VAL A 30 -4.89 11.27 -2.00
N LEU A 31 -5.34 10.78 -0.85
CA LEU A 31 -6.10 11.54 0.14
C LEU A 31 -5.25 11.77 1.39
N PRO A 32 -5.19 12.99 1.94
CA PRO A 32 -4.49 13.21 3.20
C PRO A 32 -5.24 12.51 4.34
N LEU A 33 -4.54 12.26 5.45
CA LEU A 33 -5.10 11.49 6.57
C LEU A 33 -6.47 11.95 7.12
N PRO A 34 -6.80 13.26 7.23
CA PRO A 34 -8.15 13.67 7.65
C PRO A 34 -9.24 13.16 6.70
N ASP A 35 -9.08 13.32 5.38
CA ASP A 35 -10.08 12.84 4.41
C ASP A 35 -10.21 11.31 4.41
N VAL A 36 -9.11 10.59 4.64
CA VAL A 36 -9.15 9.13 4.85
C VAL A 36 -9.94 8.76 6.10
N ALA A 37 -9.79 9.54 7.16
CA ALA A 37 -10.50 9.35 8.43
C ALA A 37 -12.00 9.55 8.25
N ASP A 38 -12.40 10.64 7.59
CA ASP A 38 -13.80 10.91 7.21
C ASP A 38 -14.38 9.79 6.36
N ARG A 39 -13.65 9.33 5.33
CA ARG A 39 -14.13 8.26 4.44
C ARG A 39 -14.30 6.92 5.15
N LEU A 40 -13.42 6.61 6.10
CA LEU A 40 -13.51 5.39 6.91
C LEU A 40 -14.49 5.51 8.09
N ALA A 41 -15.05 6.72 8.34
CA ALA A 41 -15.79 7.06 9.55
C ALA A 41 -15.00 6.71 10.83
N LEU A 42 -13.69 6.95 10.81
CA LEU A 42 -12.76 6.68 11.92
C LEU A 42 -12.07 7.97 12.36
N PRO A 43 -11.63 8.09 13.62
CA PRO A 43 -10.77 9.20 14.01
C PRO A 43 -9.39 9.08 13.34
N VAL A 44 -8.76 10.21 13.01
CA VAL A 44 -7.42 10.28 12.39
C VAL A 44 -6.36 9.47 13.16
N THR A 45 -6.49 9.40 14.48
CA THR A 45 -5.61 8.59 15.34
C THR A 45 -5.69 7.10 15.01
N LYS A 46 -6.87 6.58 14.67
CA LYS A 46 -7.06 5.19 14.23
C LYS A 46 -6.48 4.95 12.84
N VAL A 47 -6.56 5.93 11.93
CA VAL A 47 -5.92 5.86 10.61
C VAL A 47 -4.39 5.80 10.76
N ARG A 48 -3.81 6.65 11.61
CA ARG A 48 -2.37 6.61 11.93
C ARG A 48 -1.96 5.29 12.57
N GLN A 49 -2.81 4.72 13.42
CA GLN A 49 -2.59 3.40 14.00
C GLN A 49 -2.64 2.30 12.94
N ALA A 50 -3.62 2.33 12.03
CA ALA A 50 -3.72 1.39 10.91
C ALA A 50 -2.48 1.42 10.00
N LEU A 51 -1.88 2.60 9.78
CA LEU A 51 -0.60 2.71 9.08
C LEU A 51 0.55 2.05 9.85
N ARG A 52 0.60 2.24 11.17
CA ARG A 52 1.62 1.63 12.04
C ARG A 52 1.47 0.11 12.13
N ASP A 53 0.23 -0.38 12.10
CA ASP A 53 -0.11 -1.81 12.14
C ASP A 53 0.04 -2.49 10.76
N GLY A 54 0.46 -1.75 9.72
CA GLY A 54 0.63 -2.29 8.37
C GLY A 54 -0.68 -2.66 7.68
N GLN A 55 -1.81 -2.08 8.11
CA GLN A 55 -3.11 -2.26 7.45
C GLN A 55 -3.27 -1.36 6.23
N LEU A 56 -2.56 -0.23 6.21
CA LEU A 56 -2.52 0.75 5.12
C LEU A 56 -1.07 1.15 4.85
N LEU A 57 -0.81 1.66 3.66
CA LEU A 57 0.44 2.34 3.31
C LEU A 57 0.17 3.80 3.02
N ALA A 58 1.09 4.66 3.43
CA ALA A 58 1.05 6.09 3.15
C ALA A 58 2.21 6.50 2.26
N VAL A 59 1.96 7.52 1.44
CA VAL A 59 2.90 8.16 0.54
C VAL A 59 3.03 9.63 0.93
N ARG A 60 4.24 10.18 0.84
CA ARG A 60 4.47 11.60 1.10
C ARG A 60 4.51 12.38 -0.21
N ARG A 61 3.39 13.04 -0.54
CA ARG A 61 3.24 13.89 -1.73
C ARG A 61 3.25 15.35 -1.32
N ASP A 62 4.13 16.15 -1.93
CA ASP A 62 4.31 17.59 -1.61
C ASP A 62 4.54 17.85 -0.11
N GLY A 63 5.24 16.92 0.57
CA GLY A 63 5.52 17.00 2.00
C GLY A 63 4.34 16.60 2.91
N VAL A 64 3.17 16.31 2.34
CA VAL A 64 1.95 15.87 3.04
C VAL A 64 1.85 14.35 3.04
N LEU A 65 1.51 13.77 4.20
CA LEU A 65 1.28 12.34 4.33
C LEU A 65 -0.13 11.98 3.88
N SER A 66 -0.21 11.18 2.82
CA SER A 66 -1.45 10.84 2.12
C SER A 66 -1.54 9.34 1.88
N VAL A 67 -2.75 8.82 1.67
CA VAL A 67 -3.03 7.43 1.37
C VAL A 67 -3.66 7.35 -0.03
N PRO A 68 -3.20 6.44 -0.90
CA PRO A 68 -3.84 6.24 -2.20
C PRO A 68 -5.34 5.93 -2.06
N THR A 69 -6.19 6.65 -2.80
CA THR A 69 -7.66 6.48 -2.76
C THR A 69 -8.06 5.05 -3.11
N THR A 70 -7.26 4.36 -3.93
CA THR A 70 -7.46 2.99 -4.40
C THR A 70 -7.43 1.95 -3.26
N PHE A 71 -6.87 2.29 -2.10
CA PHE A 71 -6.86 1.40 -0.93
C PHE A 71 -8.17 1.40 -0.15
N LEU A 72 -9.08 2.33 -0.48
CA LEU A 72 -10.37 2.49 0.16
C LEU A 72 -11.48 2.06 -0.81
N THR A 73 -12.46 1.33 -0.30
CA THR A 73 -13.67 0.99 -1.06
C THR A 73 -14.64 2.17 -1.06
N GLU A 74 -15.64 2.13 -1.94
CA GLU A 74 -16.71 3.13 -1.97
C GLU A 74 -17.56 3.08 -0.68
N ASP A 75 -17.69 1.90 -0.06
CA ASP A 75 -18.37 1.68 1.22
C ASP A 75 -17.61 2.18 2.45
N GLY A 76 -16.47 2.87 2.27
CA GLY A 76 -15.70 3.41 3.40
C GLY A 76 -14.94 2.33 4.18
N GLN A 77 -14.42 1.31 3.51
CA GLN A 77 -13.62 0.24 4.12
C GLN A 77 -12.25 0.11 3.46
N ILE A 78 -11.30 -0.53 4.16
CA ILE A 78 -10.01 -0.90 3.55
C ILE A 78 -10.24 -2.07 2.60
N VAL A 79 -9.63 -2.01 1.41
CA VAL A 79 -9.73 -3.07 0.41
C VAL A 79 -9.38 -4.44 1.01
N LYS A 80 -10.30 -5.40 0.82
CA LYS A 80 -10.14 -6.75 1.35
C LYS A 80 -8.86 -7.40 0.81
N GLY A 81 -8.07 -7.96 1.72
CA GLY A 81 -6.82 -8.64 1.39
C GLY A 81 -5.60 -7.73 1.35
N LEU A 82 -5.75 -6.40 1.27
CA LEU A 82 -4.63 -5.46 1.29
C LEU A 82 -3.76 -5.60 2.56
N PRO A 83 -4.30 -5.63 3.79
CA PRO A 83 -3.47 -5.80 4.99
C PRO A 83 -2.64 -7.08 4.94
N GLY A 84 -3.24 -8.19 4.51
CA GLY A 84 -2.53 -9.48 4.41
C GLY A 84 -1.45 -9.47 3.33
N THR A 85 -1.68 -8.77 2.21
CA THR A 85 -0.65 -8.59 1.18
C THR A 85 0.50 -7.73 1.70
N ILE A 86 0.22 -6.64 2.41
CA ILE A 86 1.25 -5.81 3.06
C ILE A 86 2.09 -6.66 4.03
N THR A 87 1.45 -7.47 4.88
CA THR A 87 2.16 -8.37 5.80
C THR A 87 3.12 -9.31 5.06
N VAL A 88 2.66 -9.94 3.96
CA VAL A 88 3.50 -10.86 3.19
C VAL A 88 4.68 -10.14 2.53
N LEU A 89 4.45 -8.95 1.96
CA LEU A 89 5.52 -8.15 1.37
C LEU A 89 6.52 -7.66 2.42
N ALA A 90 6.04 -7.29 3.61
CA ALA A 90 6.87 -6.90 4.74
C ALA A 90 7.75 -8.06 5.21
N ASP A 91 7.19 -9.27 5.28
CA ASP A 91 7.93 -10.50 5.62
C ASP A 91 8.99 -10.83 4.56
N ALA A 92 8.70 -10.56 3.28
CA ALA A 92 9.67 -10.61 2.19
C ALA A 92 10.72 -9.48 2.20
N GLY A 93 10.66 -8.57 3.18
CA GLY A 93 11.63 -7.49 3.37
C GLY A 93 11.43 -6.27 2.46
N PHE A 94 10.24 -6.08 1.88
CA PHE A 94 9.95 -4.91 1.04
C PHE A 94 9.88 -3.63 1.89
N SER A 95 10.38 -2.52 1.35
CA SER A 95 10.16 -1.19 1.91
C SER A 95 8.76 -0.66 1.55
N PRO A 96 8.20 0.34 2.27
CA PRO A 96 6.92 0.95 1.88
C PRO A 96 6.91 1.44 0.42
N ASP A 97 8.03 2.00 -0.05
CA ASP A 97 8.24 2.44 -1.42
C ASP A 97 8.13 1.28 -2.41
N ASP A 98 8.79 0.15 -2.14
CA ASP A 98 8.75 -1.05 -2.99
C ASP A 98 7.37 -1.72 -2.96
N MET A 99 6.69 -1.73 -1.81
CA MET A 99 5.33 -2.23 -1.71
C MET A 99 4.36 -1.42 -2.56
N LEU A 100 4.44 -0.09 -2.52
CA LEU A 100 3.62 0.78 -3.35
C LEU A 100 3.89 0.57 -4.84
N ARG A 101 5.17 0.52 -5.25
CA ARG A 101 5.53 0.22 -6.63
C ARG A 101 4.94 -1.11 -7.07
N TRP A 102 5.11 -2.16 -6.28
CA TRP A 102 4.59 -3.47 -6.59
C TRP A 102 3.05 -3.47 -6.68
N LEU A 103 2.35 -2.80 -5.76
CA LEU A 103 0.88 -2.77 -5.75
C LEU A 103 0.27 -2.07 -6.97
N PHE A 104 0.98 -1.08 -7.52
CA PHE A 104 0.54 -0.28 -8.67
C PHE A 104 1.24 -0.65 -9.98
N GLU A 105 2.16 -1.63 -9.97
CA GLU A 105 2.84 -2.10 -11.17
C GLU A 105 1.80 -2.68 -12.15
N PRO A 106 1.77 -2.23 -13.41
CA PRO A 106 0.86 -2.74 -14.41
C PRO A 106 1.13 -4.22 -14.72
N ASP A 107 0.06 -5.00 -14.72
CA ASP A 107 0.06 -6.41 -15.06
C ASP A 107 -1.27 -6.79 -15.72
N ASP A 108 -1.23 -6.92 -17.05
CA ASP A 108 -2.41 -7.25 -17.87
C ASP A 108 -2.95 -8.66 -17.61
N THR A 109 -2.21 -9.52 -16.91
CA THR A 109 -2.68 -10.86 -16.53
C THR A 109 -3.56 -10.83 -15.27
N LEU A 110 -3.62 -9.69 -14.58
CA LEU A 110 -4.43 -9.48 -13.39
C LEU A 110 -5.74 -8.76 -13.71
N PRO A 111 -6.85 -9.14 -13.06
CA PRO A 111 -8.09 -8.38 -13.18
C PRO A 111 -7.88 -6.96 -12.64
N GLY A 112 -8.25 -5.95 -13.42
CA GLY A 112 -8.00 -4.55 -13.06
C GLY A 112 -6.58 -4.05 -13.35
N GLY A 113 -5.75 -4.84 -14.05
CA GLY A 113 -4.49 -4.42 -14.66
C GLY A 113 -3.36 -4.10 -13.68
N THR A 114 -3.56 -4.24 -12.38
CA THR A 114 -2.56 -4.02 -11.31
C THR A 114 -2.87 -4.93 -10.12
N PRO A 115 -1.92 -5.24 -9.24
CA PRO A 115 -2.20 -5.99 -8.01
C PRO A 115 -3.26 -5.33 -7.12
N ILE A 116 -3.25 -4.02 -6.95
CA ILE A 116 -4.31 -3.33 -6.20
C ILE A 116 -5.67 -3.41 -6.92
N GLY A 117 -5.69 -3.29 -8.25
CA GLY A 117 -6.88 -3.50 -9.07
C GLY A 117 -7.47 -4.90 -8.84
N ALA A 118 -6.62 -5.92 -8.79
CA ALA A 118 -7.04 -7.30 -8.55
C ALA A 118 -7.55 -7.54 -7.13
N LEU A 119 -6.95 -6.89 -6.13
CA LEU A 119 -7.46 -6.91 -4.74
C LEU A 119 -8.90 -6.38 -4.69
N ARG A 120 -9.18 -5.26 -5.38
CA ARG A 120 -10.54 -4.69 -5.43
C ARG A 120 -11.52 -5.57 -6.21
N ALA A 121 -11.09 -6.11 -7.34
CA ALA A 121 -11.98 -6.86 -8.24
C ALA A 121 -12.33 -8.26 -7.71
N THR A 122 -11.38 -8.95 -7.06
CA THR A 122 -11.52 -10.38 -6.74
C THR A 122 -11.30 -10.75 -5.28
N GLY A 123 -11.00 -9.77 -4.41
CA GLY A 123 -10.74 -10.00 -2.99
C GLY A 123 -9.38 -10.64 -2.69
N GLY A 124 -8.49 -10.71 -3.70
CA GLY A 124 -7.05 -10.81 -3.49
C GLY A 124 -6.42 -12.21 -3.42
N ARG A 125 -7.11 -13.28 -3.83
CA ARG A 125 -6.53 -14.64 -3.82
C ARG A 125 -5.29 -14.75 -4.71
N GLU A 126 -5.38 -14.26 -5.94
CA GLU A 126 -4.27 -14.28 -6.91
C GLU A 126 -3.11 -13.37 -6.46
N VAL A 127 -3.43 -12.20 -5.93
CA VAL A 127 -2.45 -11.23 -5.43
C VAL A 127 -1.66 -11.80 -4.26
N LYS A 128 -2.32 -12.46 -3.30
CA LYS A 128 -1.64 -13.12 -2.18
C LYS A 128 -0.71 -14.23 -2.62
N ARG A 129 -1.12 -15.06 -3.59
CA ARG A 129 -0.28 -16.12 -4.15
C ARG A 129 1.02 -15.55 -4.71
N ARG A 130 0.94 -14.43 -5.43
CA ARG A 130 2.11 -13.76 -6.01
C ARG A 130 3.00 -13.10 -4.95
N ALA A 131 2.40 -12.42 -3.97
CA ALA A 131 3.15 -11.86 -2.86
C ALA A 131 3.93 -12.95 -2.11
N GLN A 132 3.30 -14.10 -1.87
CA GLN A 132 3.96 -15.25 -1.23
C GLN A 132 5.11 -15.80 -2.07
N ALA A 133 4.96 -15.86 -3.40
CA ALA A 133 6.05 -16.29 -4.29
C ALA A 133 7.29 -15.38 -4.26
N LEU A 134 7.18 -14.16 -3.71
CA LEU A 134 8.31 -13.25 -3.50
C LEU A 134 8.97 -13.41 -2.13
N ALA A 135 8.32 -14.11 -1.20
CA ALA A 135 8.79 -14.31 0.17
C ALA A 135 9.63 -15.60 0.36
N PHE A 136 9.70 -16.46 -0.66
CA PHE A 136 10.46 -17.71 -0.67
C PHE A 136 11.60 -17.64 -1.70
#